data_AF-A0A3M8H2U7-F1
#
_entry.id   AF-A0A3M8H2U7-F1
#
_cell.length_a   1.000
_cell.length_b   1.000
_cell.length_c   1.000
_cell.angle_alpha   90.00
_cell.angle_beta   90.00
_cell.angle_gamma   90.00
#
_symmetry.space_group_name_H-M   'P 1'
#
loop_
_entity.id
_entity.type
_entity.pdbx_description
1 polymer ?
#
loop_
_entity_poly.entity_id
_entity_poly.type
_entity_poly.pdbx_seq_one_letter_code
_entity_poly.pdbx_strand_id
1 'polypeptide(L)'
;MKITIFLLFIYILSFIILFLFLNKENKKEESKDSIPMVIYSSILFAFIITIAIAFFLFLLIGSTSVIDTLFSLNIATNQLIVIGISFLVYWLTLDSIFEKVFEFFMGETLYTAFSLAITRVAAFYIIGVLMRLDEHIDLTISIGVSVILLIIDGLFIIKGDKS
;
A
#
# COMPACT_ATOMS: atom_id res chain seq x y z
N MET A 1 -11.23 -1.78 -20.20
CA MET A 1 -12.71 -1.84 -20.04
C MET A 1 -13.15 -2.05 -18.58
N LYS A 2 -12.59 -3.03 -17.83
CA LYS A 2 -12.97 -3.26 -16.41
C LYS A 2 -12.68 -2.08 -15.47
N ILE A 3 -11.51 -1.45 -15.57
CA ILE A 3 -11.10 -0.32 -14.70
C ILE A 3 -11.95 0.93 -14.95
N THR A 4 -12.28 1.23 -16.21
CA THR A 4 -13.14 2.36 -16.57
C THR A 4 -14.53 2.23 -15.97
N ILE A 5 -15.11 1.01 -16.01
CA ILE A 5 -16.41 0.73 -15.38
C ILE A 5 -16.33 0.90 -13.86
N PHE A 6 -15.25 0.43 -13.23
CA PHE A 6 -15.01 0.60 -11.80
C PHE A 6 -14.89 2.08 -11.40
N LEU A 7 -14.13 2.88 -12.14
CA LEU A 7 -13.99 4.32 -11.90
C LEU A 7 -15.32 5.06 -12.11
N LEU A 8 -16.10 4.67 -13.12
CA LEU A 8 -17.42 5.25 -13.36
C LEU A 8 -18.38 4.93 -12.20
N PHE A 9 -18.32 3.71 -11.67
CA PHE A 9 -19.09 3.33 -10.48
C PHE A 9 -18.71 4.17 -9.26
N ILE A 10 -17.41 4.34 -8.98
CA ILE A 10 -16.90 5.20 -7.91
C ILE A 10 -17.37 6.64 -8.08
N TYR A 11 -17.30 7.17 -9.30
CA TYR A 11 -17.73 8.53 -9.62
C TYR A 11 -19.21 8.74 -9.32
N ILE A 12 -20.07 7.85 -9.83
CA ILE A 12 -21.52 7.92 -9.61
C ILE A 12 -21.85 7.80 -8.12
N LEU A 13 -21.22 6.85 -7.42
CA LEU A 13 -21.45 6.65 -5.99
C LEU A 13 -21.04 7.89 -5.18
N SER A 14 -19.85 8.42 -5.45
CA SER A 14 -19.33 9.63 -4.79
C SER A 14 -20.24 10.84 -5.06
N PHE A 15 -20.68 11.00 -6.31
CA PHE A 15 -21.62 12.07 -6.69
C PHE A 15 -22.93 11.96 -5.92
N ILE A 16 -23.55 10.78 -5.84
CA ILE A 16 -24.81 10.58 -5.11
C ILE A 16 -24.64 10.95 -3.63
N ILE A 17 -23.57 10.46 -2.99
CA ILE A 17 -23.31 10.72 -1.57
C ILE A 17 -23.09 12.22 -1.33
N LEU A 18 -22.26 12.86 -2.13
CA LEU A 18 -21.96 14.29 -2.02
C LEU A 18 -23.18 15.15 -2.31
N PHE A 19 -23.98 14.80 -3.32
CA PHE A 19 -25.21 15.50 -3.64
C PHE A 19 -26.23 15.41 -2.50
N LEU A 20 -26.43 14.22 -1.92
CA LEU A 20 -27.30 14.05 -0.77
C LEU A 20 -26.81 14.85 0.44
N PHE A 21 -25.51 14.86 0.68
CA PHE A 21 -24.90 15.61 1.77
C PHE A 21 -25.06 17.12 1.59
N LEU A 22 -24.61 17.66 0.46
CA LEU A 22 -24.66 19.10 0.16
C LEU A 22 -26.09 19.61 0.06
N ASN A 23 -27.02 18.85 -0.54
CA ASN A 23 -28.43 19.24 -0.59
C ASN A 23 -29.10 19.21 0.79
N LYS A 24 -28.72 18.27 1.66
CA LYS A 24 -29.23 18.23 3.04
C LYS A 24 -28.73 19.43 3.84
N GLU A 25 -27.48 19.83 3.66
CA GLU A 25 -26.90 20.98 4.35
C GLU A 25 -27.48 22.29 3.84
N ASN A 26 -27.56 22.46 2.51
CA ASN A 26 -28.17 23.62 1.87
C ASN A 26 -29.63 23.87 2.31
N LYS A 27 -30.39 22.81 2.65
CA LYS A 27 -31.77 22.96 3.14
C LYS A 27 -31.87 23.55 4.56
N LYS A 28 -30.81 23.47 5.36
CA LYS A 28 -30.77 23.98 6.73
C LYS A 28 -30.32 25.45 6.81
N GLU A 29 -29.67 25.95 5.77
CA GLU A 29 -29.17 27.33 5.74
C GLU A 29 -30.30 28.33 5.42
N GLU A 30 -30.21 29.52 6.02
CA GLU A 30 -31.13 30.63 5.74
C GLU A 30 -30.95 31.16 4.31
N SER A 31 -29.71 31.17 3.81
CA SER A 31 -29.33 31.52 2.44
C SER A 31 -29.13 30.25 1.60
N LYS A 32 -30.21 29.77 0.98
CA LYS A 32 -30.15 28.56 0.17
C LYS A 32 -29.42 28.82 -1.15
N ASP A 33 -28.37 28.04 -1.40
CA ASP A 33 -27.77 27.91 -2.71
C ASP A 33 -28.78 27.34 -3.73
N SER A 34 -28.62 27.77 -4.98
CA SER A 34 -29.44 27.25 -6.07
C SER A 34 -29.13 25.76 -6.31
N ILE A 35 -30.17 24.97 -6.63
CA ILE A 35 -30.02 23.53 -6.93
C ILE A 35 -28.93 23.26 -8.00
N PRO A 36 -28.81 24.04 -9.09
CA PRO A 36 -27.72 23.87 -10.06
C PRO A 36 -26.33 24.01 -9.45
N MET A 37 -26.14 24.91 -8.49
CA MET A 37 -24.86 25.14 -7.81
C MET A 37 -24.48 23.96 -6.91
N VAL A 38 -25.45 23.36 -6.22
CA VAL A 38 -25.26 22.13 -5.44
C VAL A 38 -24.88 20.96 -6.35
N ILE A 39 -25.54 20.82 -7.51
CA ILE A 39 -25.20 19.77 -8.50
C ILE A 39 -23.77 19.96 -9.02
N TYR A 40 -23.43 21.18 -9.43
CA TYR A 40 -22.10 21.51 -9.96
C TYR A 40 -20.99 21.21 -8.94
N SER A 41 -21.18 21.64 -7.69
CA SER A 41 -20.24 21.38 -6.60
C SER A 41 -20.07 19.87 -6.37
N SER A 42 -21.17 19.13 -6.36
CA SER A 42 -21.16 17.67 -6.20
C SER A 42 -20.39 16.96 -7.32
N ILE A 43 -20.56 17.41 -8.57
CA ILE A 43 -19.82 16.90 -9.74
C ILE A 43 -18.32 17.14 -9.58
N LEU A 44 -17.92 18.37 -9.24
CA LEU A 44 -16.51 18.72 -9.07
C LEU A 44 -15.85 17.89 -7.97
N PHE A 45 -16.46 17.81 -6.79
CA PHE A 45 -15.91 17.03 -5.68
C PHE A 45 -15.85 15.53 -5.99
N ALA A 46 -16.88 14.96 -6.63
CA ALA A 46 -16.86 13.56 -7.05
C ALA A 46 -15.75 13.28 -8.07
N PHE A 47 -15.48 14.24 -8.97
CA PHE A 47 -14.39 14.15 -9.93
C PHE A 47 -13.02 14.14 -9.26
N ILE A 48 -12.80 15.02 -8.27
CA ILE A 48 -11.55 15.05 -7.48
C ILE A 48 -11.32 13.69 -6.79
N ILE A 49 -12.34 13.15 -6.12
CA ILE A 49 -12.26 11.82 -5.47
C ILE A 49 -11.92 10.73 -6.49
N THR A 50 -12.55 10.77 -7.66
CA THR A 50 -12.32 9.78 -8.73
C THR A 50 -10.90 9.87 -9.28
N ILE A 51 -10.37 11.10 -9.49
CA ILE A 51 -8.98 11.30 -9.91
C ILE A 51 -8.03 10.75 -8.86
N ALA A 52 -8.26 11.04 -7.58
CA ALA A 52 -7.40 10.53 -6.51
C ALA A 52 -7.36 9.00 -6.51
N ILE A 53 -8.52 8.34 -6.61
CA ILE A 53 -8.59 6.87 -6.67
C ILE A 53 -7.94 6.33 -7.95
N ALA A 54 -8.18 6.96 -9.10
CA ALA A 54 -7.55 6.59 -10.36
C ALA A 54 -6.02 6.70 -10.28
N PHE A 55 -5.50 7.73 -9.63
CA PHE A 55 -4.07 7.91 -9.40
C PHE A 55 -3.49 6.78 -8.53
N PHE A 56 -4.14 6.41 -7.43
CA PHE A 56 -3.70 5.27 -6.60
C PHE A 56 -3.77 3.94 -7.36
N LEU A 57 -4.83 3.70 -8.12
CA LEU A 57 -4.93 2.50 -8.98
C LEU A 57 -3.84 2.47 -10.04
N PHE A 58 -3.53 3.62 -10.64
CA PHE A 58 -2.45 3.74 -11.61
C PHE A 58 -1.09 3.43 -10.96
N LEU A 59 -0.84 3.94 -9.75
CA LEU A 59 0.38 3.58 -9.01
C LEU A 59 0.45 2.08 -8.71
N LEU A 60 -0.65 1.48 -8.25
CA LEU A 60 -0.69 0.04 -7.95
C LEU A 60 -0.46 -0.79 -9.20
N ILE A 61 -1.24 -0.59 -10.26
CA ILE A 61 -1.15 -1.36 -11.51
C ILE A 61 0.16 -1.07 -12.24
N GLY A 62 0.61 0.19 -12.23
CA GLY A 62 1.88 0.59 -12.81
C GLY A 62 3.04 -0.08 -12.08
N SER A 63 3.03 -0.10 -10.75
CA SER A 63 4.06 -0.77 -9.97
C SER A 63 4.10 -2.27 -10.25
N THR A 64 2.95 -2.94 -10.31
CA THR A 64 2.91 -4.38 -10.60
C THR A 64 3.36 -4.68 -12.03
N SER A 65 3.00 -3.83 -13.00
CA SER A 65 3.46 -4.00 -14.39
C SER A 65 4.96 -3.75 -14.56
N VAL A 66 5.53 -2.79 -13.83
CA VAL A 66 6.97 -2.54 -13.84
C VAL A 66 7.72 -3.71 -13.20
N ILE A 67 7.21 -4.24 -12.09
CA ILE A 67 7.81 -5.40 -11.43
C ILE A 67 7.70 -6.64 -12.34
N ASP A 68 6.55 -6.88 -12.95
CA ASP A 68 6.34 -8.03 -13.84
C ASP A 68 7.26 -7.96 -15.08
N THR A 69 7.47 -6.77 -15.65
CA THR A 69 8.40 -6.59 -16.78
C THR A 69 9.88 -6.68 -16.39
N LEU A 70 10.28 -6.11 -15.25
CA LEU A 70 11.67 -6.14 -14.80
C LEU A 70 12.11 -7.51 -14.30
N PHE A 71 11.20 -8.26 -13.67
CA PHE A 71 11.53 -9.50 -12.99
C PHE A 71 10.85 -10.74 -13.60
N SER A 72 10.10 -10.57 -14.70
CA SER A 72 9.36 -11.65 -15.38
C SER A 72 8.54 -12.50 -14.40
N LEU A 73 7.88 -11.82 -13.47
CA LEU A 73 7.39 -12.40 -12.23
C LEU A 73 6.36 -13.50 -12.50
N ASN A 74 5.54 -13.40 -13.56
CA ASN A 74 4.58 -14.45 -13.99
C ASN A 74 3.77 -15.08 -12.84
N ILE A 75 3.51 -14.30 -11.78
CA ILE A 75 2.74 -14.72 -10.60
C ILE A 75 1.27 -14.37 -10.83
N ALA A 76 0.37 -15.29 -10.48
CA ALA A 76 -1.06 -15.00 -10.48
C ALA A 76 -1.42 -13.98 -9.38
N THR A 77 -2.29 -13.01 -9.68
CA THR A 77 -2.71 -11.96 -8.73
C THR A 77 -3.16 -12.51 -7.37
N ASN A 78 -3.87 -13.65 -7.36
CA ASN A 78 -4.31 -14.28 -6.12
C ASN A 78 -3.16 -14.76 -5.23
N GLN A 79 -2.09 -15.30 -5.83
CA GLN A 79 -0.90 -15.71 -5.08
C GLN A 79 -0.19 -14.49 -4.51
N LEU A 80 -0.07 -13.42 -5.29
CA LEU A 80 0.54 -12.15 -4.85
C LEU A 80 -0.20 -11.56 -3.64
N ILE A 81 -1.54 -11.60 -3.64
CA ILE A 81 -2.37 -11.15 -2.50
C ILE A 81 -2.07 -12.01 -1.26
N VAL A 82 -2.04 -13.33 -1.37
CA VAL A 82 -1.79 -14.23 -0.24
C VAL A 82 -0.39 -14.05 0.34
N ILE A 83 0.62 -13.86 -0.51
CA ILE A 83 2.00 -13.58 -0.11
C ILE A 83 2.08 -12.23 0.60
N GLY A 84 1.45 -11.19 0.04
CA GLY A 84 1.40 -9.88 0.66
C GLY A 84 0.78 -9.91 2.07
N ILE A 85 -0.33 -10.64 2.24
CA ILE A 85 -0.94 -10.84 3.57
C ILE A 85 0.01 -11.60 4.49
N SER A 86 0.69 -12.64 4.01
CA SER A 86 1.62 -13.44 4.81
C SER A 86 2.83 -12.62 5.27
N PHE A 87 3.37 -11.77 4.39
CA PHE A 87 4.46 -10.86 4.71
C PHE A 87 4.02 -9.82 5.75
N LEU A 88 2.81 -9.27 5.62
CA LEU A 88 2.25 -8.35 6.62
C LEU A 88 2.09 -9.03 7.99
N VAL A 89 1.58 -10.27 8.02
CA VAL A 89 1.45 -11.02 9.28
C VAL A 89 2.81 -11.26 9.91
N TYR A 90 3.81 -11.69 9.13
CA TYR A 90 5.19 -11.83 9.63
C TYR A 90 5.72 -10.51 10.19
N TRP A 91 5.60 -9.44 9.41
CA TRP A 91 6.10 -8.11 9.77
C TRP A 91 5.46 -7.56 11.05
N LEU A 92 4.17 -7.80 11.26
CA LEU A 92 3.47 -7.34 12.47
C LEU A 92 3.69 -8.23 13.69
N THR A 93 4.17 -9.46 13.53
CA THR A 93 4.29 -10.42 14.64
C THR A 93 5.74 -10.77 14.94
N LEU A 94 6.33 -11.64 14.13
CA LEU A 94 7.66 -12.21 14.37
C LEU A 94 8.77 -11.16 14.23
N ASP A 95 8.61 -10.22 13.29
CA ASP A 95 9.62 -9.20 13.04
C ASP A 95 9.92 -8.36 14.29
N SER A 96 8.88 -7.94 15.02
CA SER A 96 9.01 -7.21 16.29
C SER A 96 9.70 -8.00 17.40
N ILE A 97 9.61 -9.34 17.36
CA ILE A 97 10.30 -10.22 18.30
C ILE A 97 11.79 -10.27 17.95
N PHE A 98 12.12 -10.46 16.67
CA PHE A 98 13.49 -10.48 16.21
C PHE A 98 14.20 -9.16 16.44
N GLU A 99 13.53 -8.03 16.19
CA GLU A 99 14.04 -6.69 16.45
C GLU A 99 14.51 -6.54 17.91
N LYS A 100 13.63 -6.84 18.88
CA LYS A 100 13.97 -6.77 20.31
C LYS A 100 15.10 -7.72 20.70
N VAL A 101 15.14 -8.91 20.10
CA VAL A 101 16.21 -9.87 20.35
C VAL A 101 17.55 -9.31 19.86
N PHE A 102 17.61 -8.75 18.64
CA PHE A 102 18.84 -8.19 18.11
C PHE A 102 19.26 -6.91 18.84
N GLU A 103 18.33 -6.03 19.19
CA GLU A 103 18.60 -4.86 20.03
C GLU A 103 19.18 -5.27 21.39
N PHE A 104 18.69 -6.34 22.00
CA PHE A 104 19.24 -6.84 23.26
C PHE A 104 20.70 -7.29 23.14
N PHE A 105 21.09 -7.91 22.02
CA PHE A 105 22.47 -8.38 21.80
C PHE A 105 23.42 -7.31 21.26
N MET A 106 22.94 -6.39 20.41
CA MET A 106 23.77 -5.48 19.61
C MET A 106 23.47 -3.99 19.83
N GLY A 107 22.44 -3.64 20.62
CA GLY A 107 21.96 -2.27 20.82
C GLY A 107 21.19 -1.69 19.63
N GLU A 108 20.79 -0.42 19.70
CA GLU A 108 20.12 0.31 18.62
C GLU A 108 21.14 0.84 17.60
N THR A 109 21.86 -0.07 16.92
CA THR A 109 22.88 0.31 15.93
C THR A 109 22.47 -0.11 14.52
N LEU A 110 23.15 0.45 13.50
CA LEU A 110 22.95 0.02 12.11
C LEU A 110 23.17 -1.49 11.92
N TYR A 111 24.03 -2.12 12.73
CA TYR A 111 24.26 -3.56 12.70
C TYR A 111 23.01 -4.38 13.06
N THR A 112 22.15 -3.85 13.94
CA THR A 112 20.87 -4.45 14.30
C THR A 112 19.91 -4.44 13.11
N ALA A 113 19.82 -3.30 12.40
CA ALA A 113 19.01 -3.18 11.19
C ALA A 113 19.47 -4.16 10.09
N PHE A 114 20.78 -4.28 9.87
CA PHE A 114 21.32 -5.26 8.90
C PHE A 114 21.02 -6.70 9.30
N SER A 115 21.17 -7.05 10.59
CA SER A 115 20.88 -8.40 11.09
C SER A 115 19.41 -8.75 10.93
N LEU A 116 18.53 -7.80 11.25
CA LEU A 116 17.08 -7.94 11.05
C LEU A 116 16.74 -8.12 9.57
N ALA A 117 17.34 -7.35 8.67
CA ALA A 117 17.14 -7.49 7.23
C ALA A 117 17.51 -8.89 6.71
N ILE A 118 18.61 -9.49 7.20
CA ILE A 118 18.98 -10.87 6.81
C ILE A 118 17.91 -11.87 7.26
N THR A 119 17.39 -11.73 8.49
CA THR A 119 16.31 -12.61 8.97
C THR A 119 15.03 -12.44 8.16
N ARG A 120 14.71 -11.21 7.72
CA ARG A 120 13.57 -10.94 6.84
C ARG A 120 13.71 -11.62 5.48
N VAL A 121 14.89 -11.59 4.87
CA VAL A 121 15.14 -12.31 3.60
C VAL A 121 14.86 -13.80 3.78
N ALA A 122 15.39 -14.40 4.84
CA ALA A 122 15.18 -15.83 5.11
C ALA A 122 13.70 -16.15 5.38
N ALA A 123 13.01 -15.33 6.17
CA ALA A 123 11.61 -15.53 6.49
C ALA A 123 10.69 -15.37 5.28
N PHE A 124 10.89 -14.32 4.47
CA PHE A 124 10.12 -14.08 3.26
C PHE A 124 10.34 -15.18 2.23
N TYR A 125 11.57 -15.69 2.09
CA TYR A 125 11.86 -16.81 1.22
C TYR A 125 11.16 -18.10 1.68
N ILE A 126 11.15 -18.38 2.98
CA ILE A 126 10.40 -19.53 3.52
C ILE A 126 8.90 -19.39 3.20
N ILE A 127 8.33 -18.18 3.34
CA ILE A 127 6.93 -17.92 3.01
C ILE A 127 6.67 -18.11 1.51
N GLY A 128 7.56 -17.65 0.63
CA GLY A 128 7.41 -17.81 -0.81
C GLY A 128 7.48 -19.28 -1.26
N VAL A 129 8.42 -20.06 -0.70
CA VAL A 129 8.51 -21.51 -0.90
C VAL A 129 7.21 -22.21 -0.45
N LEU A 130 6.64 -21.85 0.70
CA LEU A 130 5.36 -22.40 1.17
C LEU A 130 4.19 -22.11 0.21
N MET A 131 4.25 -20.98 -0.49
CA MET A 131 3.26 -20.57 -1.48
C MET A 131 3.54 -21.08 -2.90
N ARG A 132 4.58 -21.92 -3.06
CA ARG A 132 5.03 -22.52 -4.33
C ARG A 132 5.41 -21.48 -5.38
N LEU A 133 6.11 -20.43 -4.97
CA LEU A 133 6.74 -19.54 -5.93
C LEU A 133 7.94 -20.22 -6.60
N ASP A 134 8.24 -19.77 -7.82
CA ASP A 134 9.49 -20.09 -8.49
C ASP A 134 10.67 -19.53 -7.68
N GLU A 135 11.75 -20.31 -7.54
CA GLU A 135 12.89 -19.99 -6.67
C GLU A 135 13.54 -18.64 -7.03
N HIS A 136 13.67 -18.33 -8.32
CA HIS A 136 14.30 -17.08 -8.75
C HIS A 136 13.43 -15.87 -8.41
N ILE A 137 12.12 -16.01 -8.59
CA ILE A 137 11.14 -14.96 -8.32
C ILE A 137 10.99 -14.74 -6.81
N ASP A 138 10.95 -15.82 -6.03
CA ASP A 138 10.86 -15.77 -4.57
C ASP A 138 12.06 -15.06 -3.96
N LEU A 139 13.26 -15.46 -4.36
CA LEU A 139 14.50 -14.84 -3.88
C LEU A 139 14.53 -13.33 -4.21
N THR A 140 14.10 -12.97 -5.41
CA THR A 140 14.03 -11.58 -5.86
C THR A 140 13.07 -10.75 -5.00
N ILE A 141 11.85 -11.24 -4.78
CA ILE A 141 10.84 -10.56 -3.96
C ILE A 141 11.32 -10.44 -2.51
N SER A 142 11.85 -11.54 -1.96
CA SER A 142 12.32 -11.61 -0.58
C SER A 142 13.46 -10.64 -0.30
N ILE A 143 14.42 -10.54 -1.21
CA ILE A 143 15.49 -9.54 -1.14
C ILE A 143 14.92 -8.13 -1.31
N GLY A 144 14.09 -7.91 -2.33
CA GLY A 144 13.53 -6.60 -2.64
C GLY A 144 12.76 -5.99 -1.46
N VAL A 145 11.84 -6.74 -0.87
CA VAL A 145 11.03 -6.30 0.27
C VAL A 145 11.92 -6.05 1.50
N SER A 146 12.88 -6.95 1.77
CA SER A 146 13.79 -6.79 2.92
C SER A 146 14.68 -5.55 2.79
N VAL A 147 15.15 -5.24 1.57
CA VAL A 147 15.95 -4.03 1.31
C VAL A 147 15.11 -2.77 1.50
N ILE A 148 13.85 -2.75 1.05
CA ILE A 148 12.95 -1.61 1.28
C ILE A 148 12.76 -1.37 2.78
N LEU A 149 12.50 -2.43 3.56
CA LEU A 149 12.35 -2.29 5.01
C LEU A 149 13.66 -1.85 5.68
N LEU A 150 14.82 -2.36 5.24
CA LEU A 150 16.13 -1.91 5.73
C LEU A 150 16.36 -0.41 5.50
N ILE A 151 15.95 0.11 4.34
CA ILE A 151 16.05 1.55 4.03
C ILE A 151 15.15 2.35 4.97
N ILE A 152 13.93 1.87 5.23
CA ILE A 152 12.99 2.54 6.15
C ILE A 152 13.58 2.57 7.57
N ASP A 153 14.09 1.45 8.07
CA ASP A 153 14.68 1.33 9.41
C ASP A 153 15.93 2.20 9.51
N GLY A 154 16.80 2.19 8.50
CA GLY A 154 17.98 3.05 8.43
C GLY A 154 17.63 4.54 8.48
N LEU A 155 16.58 4.96 7.75
CA LEU A 155 16.09 6.34 7.82
C LEU A 155 15.55 6.69 9.22
N PHE A 156 14.93 5.74 9.91
CA PHE A 156 14.39 5.96 11.25
C PHE A 156 15.52 6.12 12.29
N ILE A 157 16.54 5.27 12.25
CA ILE A 157 17.73 5.37 13.13
C ILE A 157 18.43 6.71 12.93
N ILE A 158 18.68 7.12 11.68
CA ILE A 158 19.34 8.40 11.37
C ILE A 158 18.52 9.61 11.88
N LYS A 159 17.19 9.49 11.90
CA LYS A 159 16.31 10.54 12.44
C LYS A 159 16.30 10.56 13.97
N GLY A 160 16.33 9.39 14.61
CA GLY A 160 16.39 9.24 16.07
C GLY A 160 17.69 9.80 16.66
N ASP A 161 18.81 9.61 15.97
CA ASP A 161 20.15 10.08 16.38
C ASP A 161 20.35 11.61 16.29
N LYS A 162 19.33 12.35 15.81
CA LYS A 162 19.33 13.82 15.69
C LYS A 162 18.48 14.54 16.76
N SER A 163 17.91 13.81 17.72
CA SER A 163 17.20 14.40 18.88
C SER A 163 18.07 14.41 20.13
#